data_AF-A0A3B3YLQ1-F1
#
_entry.id   AF-A0A3B3YLQ1-F1
#
_cell.length_a   1.000
_cell.length_b   1.000
_cell.length_c   1.000
_cell.angle_alpha   90.00
_cell.angle_beta   90.00
_cell.angle_gamma   90.00
#
_symmetry.space_group_name_H-M   'P 1'
#
loop_
_entity.id
_entity.type
_entity.pdbx_description
1 polymer ?
#
loop_
_entity_poly.entity_id
_entity_poly.type
_entity_poly.pdbx_seq_one_letter_code
_entity_poly.pdbx_strand_id
1 'polypeptide(L)'
;MLKPFLNEALLELVLVLWLGLRVLAVCPSVCSCSRSHREVDCFRRSLRELPDGLQHNILSLNLSHNQLLHLDDRLASYTHLRVLDLSHNRLSRLPRGLIFLN
;
A
#
# COMPACT_ATOMS: atom_id res chain seq x y z
N MET A 1 15.06 33.12 -32.28
CA MET A 1 15.28 31.70 -32.64
C MET A 1 15.20 30.85 -31.37
N LEU A 2 14.00 30.63 -30.83
CA LEU A 2 13.79 29.99 -29.51
C LEU A 2 12.67 28.93 -29.59
N LYS A 3 12.77 27.98 -30.53
CA LYS A 3 11.74 26.94 -30.74
C LYS A 3 12.20 25.47 -30.79
N PRO A 4 13.49 25.06 -30.68
CA PRO A 4 13.79 23.62 -30.65
C PRO A 4 13.89 23.03 -29.23
N PHE A 5 14.12 23.83 -28.18
CA PHE A 5 14.37 23.31 -26.82
C PHE A 5 13.14 22.74 -26.11
N LEU A 6 11.92 23.14 -26.49
CA LEU A 6 10.71 22.68 -25.82
C LEU A 6 10.37 21.21 -26.16
N ASN A 7 10.73 20.75 -27.36
CA ASN A 7 10.33 19.42 -27.86
C ASN A 7 11.13 18.28 -27.24
N GLU A 8 12.43 18.46 -26.98
CA GLU A 8 13.28 17.42 -26.38
C GLU A 8 12.87 17.15 -24.93
N ALA A 9 12.65 18.20 -24.14
CA ALA A 9 12.18 18.08 -22.76
C ALA A 9 10.77 17.47 -22.68
N LEU A 10 9.90 17.77 -23.65
CA LEU A 10 8.59 17.13 -23.79
C LEU A 10 8.71 15.65 -24.14
N LEU A 11 9.64 15.28 -25.02
CA LEU A 11 9.91 13.89 -25.40
C LEU A 11 10.46 13.09 -24.22
N GLU A 12 11.35 13.66 -23.42
CA GLU A 12 11.85 13.04 -22.19
C GLU A 12 10.74 12.87 -21.14
N LEU A 13 9.91 13.90 -20.91
CA LEU A 13 8.75 13.79 -20.02
C LEU A 13 7.77 12.74 -20.50
N VAL A 14 7.51 12.68 -21.81
CA VAL A 14 6.66 11.66 -22.44
C VAL A 14 7.29 10.28 -22.26
N LEU A 15 8.60 10.10 -22.46
CA LEU A 15 9.30 8.83 -22.20
C LEU A 15 9.25 8.41 -20.72
N VAL A 16 9.43 9.34 -19.79
CA VAL A 16 9.27 9.12 -18.34
C VAL A 16 7.83 8.76 -18.00
N LEU A 17 6.85 9.33 -18.69
CA LEU A 17 5.43 8.94 -18.57
C LEU A 17 5.17 7.56 -19.20
N TRP A 18 5.74 7.21 -20.35
CA TRP A 18 5.58 5.89 -20.97
C TRP A 18 6.28 4.77 -20.19
N LEU A 19 7.43 5.06 -19.59
CA LEU A 19 8.16 4.13 -18.71
C LEU A 19 7.59 4.13 -17.28
N GLY A 20 7.05 5.26 -16.81
CA GLY A 20 6.54 5.46 -15.46
C GLY A 20 5.04 5.15 -15.29
N LEU A 21 4.28 5.03 -16.39
CA LEU A 21 2.85 4.68 -16.38
C LEU A 21 2.62 3.18 -16.61
N ARG A 22 3.52 2.34 -16.11
CA ARG A 22 3.04 1.05 -15.59
C ARG A 22 2.49 1.37 -14.22
N VAL A 23 1.18 1.50 -14.11
CA VAL A 23 0.48 1.64 -12.82
C VAL A 23 0.90 0.44 -11.99
N LEU A 24 1.92 0.65 -11.14
CA LEU A 24 2.56 -0.45 -10.45
C LEU A 24 1.56 -0.90 -9.39
N ALA A 25 1.00 -2.08 -9.60
CA ALA A 25 0.59 -2.93 -8.52
C ALA A 25 1.83 -3.20 -7.64
N VAL A 26 2.20 -2.25 -6.80
CA VAL A 26 3.40 -2.34 -5.96
C VAL A 26 3.06 -3.26 -4.78
N CYS A 27 3.89 -4.26 -4.55
CA CYS A 27 3.97 -4.88 -3.25
C CYS A 27 4.89 -4.02 -2.39
N PRO A 28 4.47 -3.59 -1.18
CA PRO A 28 5.39 -2.91 -0.27
C PRO A 28 6.67 -3.73 -0.09
N SER A 29 7.84 -3.10 -0.21
CA SER A 29 9.14 -3.81 -0.18
C SER A 29 9.40 -4.56 1.12
N VAL A 30 8.76 -4.12 2.21
CA VAL A 30 8.83 -4.75 3.52
C VAL A 30 7.94 -5.99 3.65
N CYS A 31 7.01 -6.19 2.71
CA CYS A 31 6.04 -7.28 2.72
C CYS A 31 6.28 -8.26 1.56
N SER A 32 5.55 -9.36 1.58
CA SER A 32 5.49 -10.33 0.49
C SER A 32 4.05 -10.40 0.00
N CYS A 33 3.85 -10.44 -1.32
CA CYS A 33 2.51 -10.41 -1.91
C CYS A 33 2.30 -11.59 -2.84
N SER A 34 1.04 -12.00 -3.00
CA SER A 34 0.65 -12.96 -4.03
C SER A 34 0.82 -12.37 -5.45
N ARG A 35 0.73 -13.22 -6.48
CA ARG A 35 0.82 -12.78 -7.89
C ARG A 35 -0.23 -11.73 -8.27
N SER A 36 -1.39 -11.73 -7.61
CA SER A 36 -2.45 -10.74 -7.83
C SER A 36 -2.23 -9.46 -7.04
N HIS A 37 -1.27 -9.45 -6.11
CA HIS A 37 -1.00 -8.39 -5.13
C HIS A 37 -2.19 -8.07 -4.19
N ARG A 38 -3.21 -8.93 -4.15
CA ARG A 38 -4.40 -8.74 -3.30
C ARG A 38 -4.28 -9.42 -1.95
N GLU A 39 -3.29 -10.29 -1.78
CA GLU A 39 -2.95 -10.91 -0.51
C GLU A 39 -1.57 -10.42 -0.14
N VAL A 40 -1.48 -9.72 0.99
CA VAL A 40 -0.25 -9.06 1.44
C VAL A 40 0.13 -9.61 2.80
N ASP A 41 1.33 -10.18 2.88
CA ASP A 41 1.91 -10.74 4.09
C ASP A 41 3.07 -9.87 4.59
N CYS A 42 2.83 -9.23 5.73
CA CYS A 42 3.78 -8.40 6.45
C CYS A 42 4.10 -8.98 7.85
N PHE A 43 3.99 -10.31 8.01
CA PHE A 43 4.31 -11.01 9.25
C PHE A 43 5.73 -10.72 9.73
N ARG A 44 5.87 -10.38 11.02
CA ARG A 44 7.17 -10.24 11.72
C ARG A 44 8.13 -9.30 10.99
N ARG A 45 7.63 -8.15 10.53
CA ARG A 45 8.42 -7.11 9.85
C ARG A 45 8.82 -5.94 10.74
N SER A 46 8.58 -6.04 12.05
CA SER A 46 8.85 -4.99 13.05
C SER A 46 8.16 -3.66 12.74
N LEU A 47 6.99 -3.72 12.09
CA LEU A 47 6.23 -2.55 11.68
C LEU A 47 5.67 -1.81 12.90
N ARG A 48 5.75 -0.48 12.88
CA ARG A 48 5.13 0.41 13.88
C ARG A 48 3.92 1.16 13.32
N GLU A 49 3.80 1.19 12.00
CA GLU A 49 2.71 1.77 11.23
C GLU A 49 2.38 0.89 10.01
N LEU A 50 1.29 1.20 9.31
CA LEU A 50 0.94 0.54 8.06
C LEU A 50 2.00 0.82 6.99
N PRO A 51 2.42 -0.19 6.19
CA PRO A 51 3.38 0.03 5.13
C PRO A 51 2.77 0.84 3.98
N ASP A 52 3.58 1.71 3.38
CA ASP A 52 3.19 2.46 2.19
C ASP A 52 3.10 1.54 0.95
N GLY A 53 2.29 1.96 -0.03
CA GLY A 53 2.15 1.24 -1.30
C GLY A 53 1.19 0.05 -1.26
N LEU A 54 0.45 -0.15 -0.18
CA LEU A 54 -0.68 -1.07 -0.16
C LEU A 54 -1.74 -0.67 -1.18
N GLN A 55 -2.21 -1.64 -1.97
CA GLN A 55 -3.25 -1.40 -2.97
C GLN A 55 -4.62 -1.26 -2.32
N HIS A 56 -5.47 -0.41 -2.88
CA HIS A 56 -6.82 -0.18 -2.36
C HIS A 56 -7.75 -1.41 -2.51
N ASN A 57 -7.43 -2.33 -3.42
CA ASN A 57 -8.25 -3.51 -3.76
C ASN A 57 -7.76 -4.83 -3.11
N ILE A 58 -6.89 -4.74 -2.09
CA ILE A 58 -6.46 -5.91 -1.32
C ILE A 58 -7.65 -6.63 -0.67
N LEU A 59 -7.54 -7.95 -0.60
CA LEU A 59 -8.52 -8.85 0.00
C LEU A 59 -8.05 -9.37 1.36
N SER A 60 -6.74 -9.56 1.52
CA SER A 60 -6.13 -10.09 2.73
C SER A 60 -4.87 -9.31 3.10
N LEU A 61 -4.75 -8.95 4.37
CA LEU A 61 -3.59 -8.26 4.93
C LEU A 61 -3.20 -8.91 6.26
N ASN A 62 -2.02 -9.53 6.29
CA ASN A 62 -1.42 -10.06 7.51
C ASN A 62 -0.39 -9.06 8.08
N LEU A 63 -0.70 -8.49 9.23
CA LEU A 63 0.17 -7.58 10.00
C LEU A 63 0.53 -8.19 11.36
N SER A 64 0.36 -9.49 11.55
CA SER A 64 0.60 -10.14 12.84
C SER A 64 2.07 -10.13 13.24
N HIS A 65 2.32 -10.21 14.55
CA HIS A 65 3.66 -10.18 15.16
C HIS A 65 4.48 -8.93 14.80
N ASN A 66 3.84 -7.77 14.80
CA ASN A 66 4.48 -6.46 14.63
C ASN A 66 4.41 -5.64 15.93
N GLN A 67 4.71 -4.34 15.85
CA GLN A 67 4.78 -3.42 16.98
C GLN A 67 3.79 -2.26 16.81
N LEU A 68 2.68 -2.48 16.11
CA LEU A 68 1.66 -1.46 15.85
C LEU A 68 1.05 -1.01 17.18
N LEU A 69 1.11 0.30 17.46
CA LEU A 69 0.55 0.94 18.65
C LEU A 69 -0.86 1.48 18.39
N HIS A 70 -1.05 2.00 17.18
CA HIS A 70 -2.30 2.53 16.68
C HIS A 70 -2.47 2.09 15.23
N LEU A 71 -3.71 2.14 14.76
CA LEU A 71 -4.04 1.95 13.35
C LEU A 71 -4.59 3.26 12.84
N ASP A 72 -4.09 3.65 11.68
CA ASP A 72 -4.50 4.87 11.01
C ASP A 72 -5.87 4.69 10.36
N ASP A 73 -6.62 5.78 10.17
CA ASP A 73 -7.96 5.74 9.54
C ASP A 73 -7.90 5.30 8.08
N ARG A 74 -6.70 5.28 7.49
CA ARG A 74 -6.40 4.70 6.17
C ARG A 74 -6.90 3.26 6.01
N LEU A 75 -7.01 2.48 7.08
CA LEU A 75 -7.56 1.13 7.02
C LEU A 75 -9.01 1.09 6.50
N ALA A 76 -9.79 2.14 6.74
CA ALA A 76 -11.16 2.26 6.24
C ALA A 76 -11.24 2.42 4.71
N SER A 77 -10.15 2.82 4.05
CA SER A 77 -10.11 2.99 2.60
C SER A 77 -9.97 1.66 1.84
N TYR A 78 -9.56 0.57 2.50
CA TYR A 78 -9.46 -0.75 1.90
C TYR A 78 -10.82 -1.45 1.88
N THR A 79 -11.77 -0.91 1.12
CA THR A 79 -13.17 -1.37 1.06
C THR A 79 -13.37 -2.79 0.56
N HIS A 80 -12.34 -3.41 -0.01
CA HIS A 80 -12.35 -4.79 -0.49
C HIS A 80 -11.71 -5.77 0.52
N LEU A 81 -11.12 -5.27 1.61
CA LEU A 81 -10.41 -6.08 2.60
C LEU A 81 -11.39 -6.98 3.33
N ARG A 82 -11.13 -8.29 3.31
CA ARG A 82 -11.98 -9.33 3.95
C ARG A 82 -11.28 -10.00 5.12
N VAL A 83 -9.96 -10.07 5.06
CA VAL A 83 -9.14 -10.71 6.10
C VAL A 83 -8.09 -9.72 6.56
N LEU A 84 -8.10 -9.41 7.85
CA LEU A 84 -7.10 -8.55 8.49
C LEU A 84 -6.61 -9.24 9.77
N ASP A 85 -5.35 -9.65 9.77
CA ASP A 85 -4.72 -10.19 10.96
C ASP A 85 -3.82 -9.15 11.63
N LEU A 86 -4.20 -8.74 12.84
CA LEU A 86 -3.49 -7.79 13.68
C LEU A 86 -2.97 -8.43 14.98
N SER A 87 -3.03 -9.76 15.09
CA SER A 87 -2.63 -10.49 16.28
C SER A 87 -1.17 -10.22 16.66
N HIS A 88 -0.86 -10.32 17.95
CA HIS A 88 0.49 -10.08 18.47
C HIS A 88 1.08 -8.71 18.10
N ASN A 89 0.25 -7.66 18.17
CA ASN A 89 0.67 -6.25 18.12
C ASN A 89 0.52 -5.59 19.51
N ARG A 90 0.70 -4.26 19.60
CA ARG A 90 0.63 -3.47 20.84
C ARG A 90 -0.53 -2.46 20.81
N LEU A 91 -1.60 -2.83 20.10
CA LEU A 91 -2.76 -1.96 19.89
C LEU A 91 -3.52 -1.78 21.21
N SER A 92 -3.71 -0.52 21.63
CA SER A 92 -4.54 -0.19 22.79
C SER A 92 -6.01 0.06 22.42
N ARG A 93 -6.29 0.31 21.14
CA ARG A 93 -7.62 0.58 20.60
C ARG A 93 -7.68 0.25 19.12
N LEU A 94 -8.86 -0.11 18.64
CA LEU A 94 -9.14 -0.24 17.20
C LEU A 94 -9.79 1.06 16.66
N PRO A 95 -9.46 1.48 15.43
CA PRO A 95 -10.06 2.64 14.79
C PRO A 95 -11.53 2.35 14.48
N ARG A 96 -12.37 3.39 14.52
CA ARG A 96 -13.82 3.27 14.28
C ARG A 96 -14.13 2.71 12.89
N GLY A 97 -13.25 2.94 11.92
CA GLY A 97 -13.39 2.43 10.56
C GLY A 97 -13.41 0.89 10.44
N LEU A 98 -12.84 0.16 11.40
CA LEU A 98 -12.86 -1.32 11.38
C LEU A 98 -14.21 -1.92 11.77
N ILE A 99 -15.08 -1.16 12.43
CA ILE A 99 -16.41 -1.62 12.87
C ILE A 99 -17.35 -1.83 11.66
N PHE A 100 -16.97 -1.29 10.48
CA PHE A 100 -17.75 -1.36 9.24
C PHE A 100 -17.24 -2.40 8.23
N LEU A 101 -16.15 -3.10 8.53
CA LEU A 101 -15.69 -4.23 7.69
C LEU A 101 -16.55 -5.45 8.03
N ASN A 102 -17.51 -5.74 7.16
CA ASN A 102 -18.48 -6.85 7.25
C ASN A 102 -18.02 -8.05 6.42
#